data_AF-A0A2D4P2Q5-F1
#
_entry.id   AF-A0A2D4P2Q5-F1
#
_cell.length_a   1.000
_cell.length_b   1.000
_cell.length_c   1.000
_cell.angle_alpha   90.00
_cell.angle_beta   90.00
_cell.angle_gamma   90.00
#
_symmetry.space_group_name_H-M   'P 1'
#
loop_
_entity.id
_entity.type
_entity.pdbx_description
1 polymer ?
#
loop_
_entity_poly.entity_id
_entity_poly.type
_entity_poly.pdbx_seq_one_letter_code
_entity_poly.pdbx_strand_id
1 'polypeptide(L)'
;IYGCAEFGKELEKKNCNNERETKCVKFSFIYNLKTKLCFLLSPSFQLNQTKPENFDYQLANFRENSFVFGSTNIAKDWEKICPMKPIKGAEFGRWNKTTHKCDIMDFEEISGMFRYRVDDRSRCGIRLLDLSAEDYDYQSNKTLSSNGIGNNWANYDSYTRCAIYKSKPDCLFYVKNGYAYTSIGIADPEIY
;
A
#
# COMPACT_ATOMS: atom_id res chain seq x y z
N ILE A 1 -9.04 12.59 -3.48
CA ILE A 1 -8.31 11.98 -2.34
C ILE A 1 -8.10 13.00 -1.22
N TYR A 2 -7.25 14.03 -1.37
CA TYR A 2 -6.99 14.98 -0.28
C TYR A 2 -8.26 15.62 0.29
N GLY A 3 -9.18 16.12 -0.55
CA GLY A 3 -10.45 16.68 -0.06
C GLY A 3 -11.31 15.70 0.75
N CYS A 4 -11.21 14.38 0.49
CA CYS A 4 -11.91 13.35 1.27
C CYS A 4 -11.26 13.20 2.66
N ALA A 5 -9.91 13.20 2.71
CA ALA A 5 -9.16 13.17 3.96
C ALA A 5 -9.39 14.45 4.79
N GLU A 6 -9.38 15.62 4.16
CA GLU A 6 -9.63 16.92 4.77
C GLU A 6 -11.05 16.99 5.35
N PHE A 7 -12.06 16.56 4.59
CA PHE A 7 -13.43 16.49 5.09
C PHE A 7 -13.56 15.61 6.35
N GLY A 8 -12.95 14.42 6.35
CA GLY A 8 -12.91 13.57 7.54
C GLY A 8 -12.19 14.24 8.71
N LYS A 9 -11.07 14.93 8.44
CA LYS A 9 -10.30 15.65 9.47
C LYS A 9 -11.11 16.77 10.13
N GLU A 10 -11.92 17.50 9.36
CA GLU A 10 -12.81 18.54 9.90
C GLU A 10 -13.91 17.96 10.78
N LEU A 11 -14.43 16.77 10.47
CA LEU A 11 -15.38 16.08 11.35
C LEU A 11 -14.73 15.61 12.66
N GLU A 12 -13.49 15.10 12.62
CA GLU A 12 -12.72 14.78 13.83
C GLU A 12 -12.55 15.99 14.75
N LYS A 13 -12.24 17.18 14.18
CA LYS A 13 -12.10 18.39 15.00
C LYS A 13 -13.40 18.74 15.73
N LYS A 14 -14.55 18.58 15.06
CA LYS A 14 -15.86 18.89 15.64
C LYS A 14 -16.24 17.92 16.76
N ASN A 15 -15.98 16.62 16.59
CA ASN A 15 -16.32 15.63 17.62
C ASN A 15 -15.35 15.67 18.82
N CYS A 16 -14.08 16.02 18.60
CA CYS A 16 -13.08 16.14 19.66
C CYS A 16 -13.25 17.36 20.57
N ASN A 17 -14.05 18.35 20.18
CA ASN A 17 -14.19 19.62 20.88
C ASN A 17 -15.40 19.66 21.85
N ASN A 18 -16.12 18.54 22.00
CA ASN A 18 -17.18 18.45 22.99
C ASN A 18 -16.59 18.02 24.34
N GLU A 19 -16.55 18.93 25.32
CA GLU A 19 -16.07 18.70 26.70
C GLU A 19 -16.76 17.53 27.44
N ARG A 20 -17.83 16.95 26.85
CA ARG A 20 -18.58 15.80 27.37
C ARG A 20 -18.16 14.45 26.78
N GLU A 21 -17.42 14.42 25.68
CA GLU A 21 -16.99 13.18 25.02
C GLU A 21 -15.53 12.86 25.37
N THR A 22 -15.32 11.84 26.19
CA THR A 22 -13.98 11.37 26.58
C THR A 22 -13.22 10.65 25.45
N LYS A 23 -13.81 10.51 24.25
CA LYS A 23 -13.23 9.78 23.12
C LYS A 23 -13.54 10.45 21.78
N CYS A 24 -12.49 11.02 21.17
CA CYS A 24 -12.48 11.43 19.78
C CYS A 24 -12.73 10.24 18.83
N VAL A 25 -13.74 10.34 17.96
CA VAL A 25 -13.89 9.39 16.86
C VAL A 25 -12.94 9.78 15.73
N LYS A 26 -12.01 8.89 15.39
CA LYS A 26 -11.12 9.01 14.24
C LYS A 26 -11.75 8.37 13.03
N PHE A 27 -11.63 9.04 11.88
CA PHE A 27 -12.16 8.52 10.62
C PHE A 27 -11.02 7.97 9.76
N SER A 28 -11.33 6.92 9.01
CA SER A 28 -10.63 6.58 7.78
C SER A 28 -11.56 6.85 6.61
N PHE A 29 -11.04 6.75 5.39
CA PHE A 29 -11.84 6.95 4.19
C PHE A 29 -11.56 5.91 3.12
N ILE A 30 -12.57 5.70 2.29
CA ILE A 30 -12.46 5.03 1.00
C ILE A 30 -12.86 6.04 -0.06
N TYR A 31 -12.02 6.22 -1.07
CA TYR A 31 -12.28 7.11 -2.20
C TYR A 31 -12.30 6.32 -3.50
N ASN A 32 -13.40 6.40 -4.25
CA ASN A 32 -13.48 5.76 -5.56
C ASN A 32 -12.90 6.68 -6.64
N LEU A 33 -11.83 6.23 -7.32
CA LEU A 33 -11.15 7.02 -8.34
C LEU A 33 -12.01 7.27 -9.58
N LYS A 34 -12.96 6.39 -9.90
CA LYS A 34 -13.84 6.48 -11.07
C LYS A 34 -15.03 7.40 -10.81
N THR A 35 -15.83 7.11 -9.78
CA THR A 35 -17.06 7.86 -9.46
C THR A 35 -16.81 9.16 -8.69
N LYS A 36 -15.59 9.35 -8.18
CA LYS A 36 -15.19 10.49 -7.34
C LYS A 36 -15.96 10.57 -6.02
N LEU A 37 -16.60 9.48 -5.60
CA LEU A 37 -17.30 9.38 -4.32
C LEU A 37 -16.30 9.15 -3.17
N CYS A 38 -16.55 9.86 -2.06
CA CYS A 38 -15.82 9.77 -0.81
C CYS A 38 -16.71 9.13 0.26
N PHE A 39 -16.23 8.06 0.87
CA PHE A 39 -16.89 7.37 1.97
C PHE A 39 -16.04 7.52 3.22
N LEU A 40 -16.61 8.08 4.28
CA LEU A 40 -15.96 8.12 5.59
C LEU A 40 -16.37 6.90 6.40
N LEU A 41 -15.39 6.28 7.05
CA LEU A 41 -15.59 5.10 7.88
C LEU A 41 -15.41 5.50 9.34
N SER A 42 -16.50 5.39 10.10
CA SER A 42 -16.47 5.59 11.55
C SER A 42 -15.81 4.42 12.30
N PRO A 43 -16.05 3.14 11.97
CA PRO A 43 -15.18 2.07 12.47
C PRO A 43 -13.87 2.11 11.69
N SER A 44 -12.77 2.37 12.39
CA SER A 44 -11.41 2.35 11.82
C SER A 44 -10.75 0.97 11.89
N PHE A 45 -11.50 -0.07 12.29
CA PHE A 45 -11.02 -1.45 12.33
C PHE A 45 -10.80 -1.95 10.90
N GLN A 46 -9.61 -2.47 10.63
CA GLN A 46 -9.22 -2.94 9.29
C GLN A 46 -9.21 -4.46 9.18
N LEU A 47 -9.07 -5.15 10.31
CA LEU A 47 -8.97 -6.61 10.37
C LEU A 47 -9.79 -7.11 11.56
N ASN A 48 -10.62 -8.12 11.30
CA ASN A 48 -11.26 -8.95 12.32
C ASN A 48 -11.27 -10.39 11.79
N GLN A 49 -10.63 -11.32 12.49
CA GLN A 49 -10.42 -12.68 12.02
C GLN A 49 -11.41 -13.71 12.59
N THR A 50 -12.21 -13.36 13.60
CA THR A 50 -13.28 -14.24 14.13
C THR A 50 -14.54 -14.24 13.26
N LYS A 51 -14.37 -13.97 11.96
CA LYS A 51 -15.49 -13.84 11.02
C LYS A 51 -16.24 -15.17 10.90
N PRO A 52 -17.59 -15.16 10.92
CA PRO A 52 -18.33 -16.25 10.31
C PRO A 52 -17.98 -16.32 8.81
N GLU A 53 -18.02 -17.52 8.23
CA GLU A 53 -17.51 -17.88 6.88
C GLU A 53 -17.93 -16.96 5.71
N ASN A 54 -18.90 -16.06 5.92
CA ASN A 54 -19.51 -15.19 4.91
C ASN A 54 -19.09 -13.71 4.98
N PHE A 55 -18.11 -13.30 5.80
CA PHE A 55 -17.75 -11.88 5.95
C PHE A 55 -16.38 -11.52 5.36
N ASP A 56 -16.25 -11.46 4.03
CA ASP A 56 -14.95 -11.23 3.38
C ASP A 56 -14.53 -9.74 3.25
N TYR A 57 -14.21 -9.08 4.37
CA TYR A 57 -13.46 -7.82 4.35
C TYR A 57 -11.97 -8.08 4.08
N GLN A 58 -11.55 -8.08 2.81
CA GLN A 58 -10.15 -8.10 2.38
C GLN A 58 -9.79 -6.78 1.68
N LEU A 59 -8.77 -6.09 2.18
CA LEU A 59 -8.24 -4.86 1.59
C LEU A 59 -7.80 -5.03 0.12
N ALA A 60 -7.39 -6.25 -0.25
CA ALA A 60 -7.10 -6.66 -1.63
C ALA A 60 -8.25 -6.36 -2.60
N ASN A 61 -9.51 -6.58 -2.19
CA ASN A 61 -10.69 -6.36 -3.02
C ASN A 61 -10.90 -4.87 -3.38
N PHE A 62 -10.37 -3.94 -2.57
CA PHE A 62 -10.44 -2.51 -2.87
C PHE A 62 -9.41 -2.08 -3.93
N ARG A 63 -8.22 -2.69 -3.96
CA ARG A 63 -7.17 -2.38 -4.94
C ARG A 63 -7.56 -2.77 -6.36
N GLU A 64 -8.31 -3.85 -6.52
CA GLU A 64 -8.82 -4.29 -7.83
C GLU A 64 -9.85 -3.31 -8.42
N ASN A 65 -10.56 -2.55 -7.58
CA ASN A 65 -11.77 -1.82 -7.97
C ASN A 65 -11.59 -0.30 -8.04
N SER A 66 -10.35 0.19 -8.23
CA SER A 66 -10.06 1.64 -8.32
C SER A 66 -10.42 2.42 -7.05
N PHE A 67 -10.42 1.77 -5.87
CA PHE A 67 -10.60 2.44 -4.60
C PHE A 67 -9.27 2.78 -3.94
N VAL A 68 -9.23 3.88 -3.21
CA VAL A 68 -8.12 4.30 -2.36
C VAL A 68 -8.59 4.32 -0.93
N PHE A 69 -7.95 3.52 -0.08
CA PHE A 69 -8.13 3.56 1.36
C PHE A 69 -7.07 4.48 1.98
N GLY A 70 -7.45 5.26 3.00
CA GLY A 70 -6.51 6.13 3.71
C GLY A 70 -7.02 6.61 5.06
N SER A 71 -6.10 7.10 5.89
CA SER A 71 -6.42 7.84 7.11
C SER A 71 -6.75 9.31 6.80
N THR A 72 -7.27 10.06 7.75
CA THR A 72 -7.46 11.53 7.59
C THR A 72 -6.15 12.33 7.60
N ASN A 73 -4.99 11.69 7.78
CA ASN A 73 -3.67 12.34 7.85
C ASN A 73 -2.91 12.34 6.50
N ILE A 74 -3.62 12.43 5.38
CA ILE A 74 -3.00 12.52 4.06
C ILE A 74 -2.35 13.90 3.87
N ALA A 75 -1.11 13.92 3.39
CA ALA A 75 -0.41 15.15 3.04
C ALA A 75 -1.11 15.88 1.88
N LYS A 76 -1.11 17.22 1.91
CA LYS A 76 -1.73 18.04 0.85
C LYS A 76 -1.10 17.81 -0.51
N ASP A 77 0.20 17.57 -0.53
CA ASP A 77 1.05 17.30 -1.68
C ASP A 77 1.31 15.80 -1.90
N TRP A 78 0.41 14.91 -1.42
CA TRP A 78 0.51 13.45 -1.60
C TRP A 78 0.81 13.03 -3.04
N GLU A 79 0.32 13.77 -4.04
CA GLU A 79 0.57 13.50 -5.47
C GLU A 79 2.05 13.55 -5.83
N LYS A 80 2.85 14.33 -5.10
CA LYS A 80 4.29 14.51 -5.33
C LYS A 80 5.13 13.58 -4.48
N ILE A 81 4.65 13.23 -3.27
CA ILE A 81 5.46 12.53 -2.26
C ILE A 81 5.09 11.06 -2.08
N CYS A 82 3.89 10.63 -2.49
CA CYS A 82 3.42 9.25 -2.32
C CYS A 82 3.50 8.46 -3.64
N PRO A 83 4.03 7.21 -3.63
CA PRO A 83 4.20 6.39 -4.83
C PRO A 83 2.88 5.71 -5.24
N MET A 84 1.93 6.50 -5.73
CA MET A 84 0.55 6.05 -5.97
C MET A 84 0.35 5.21 -7.24
N LYS A 85 1.32 5.24 -8.15
CA LYS A 85 1.29 4.48 -9.42
C LYS A 85 2.49 3.55 -9.52
N PRO A 86 2.30 2.32 -10.01
CA PRO A 86 3.42 1.46 -10.41
C PRO A 86 4.25 2.12 -11.51
N ILE A 87 5.56 1.88 -11.49
CA ILE A 87 6.46 2.38 -12.54
C ILE A 87 6.54 1.32 -13.63
N LYS A 88 5.99 1.59 -14.81
CA LYS A 88 6.09 0.72 -15.98
C LYS A 88 7.44 0.90 -16.67
N GLY A 89 8.01 -0.20 -17.17
CA GLY A 89 9.27 -0.17 -17.91
C GLY A 89 10.50 -0.12 -17.00
N ALA A 90 10.32 -0.40 -15.71
CA ALA A 90 11.39 -0.35 -14.73
C ALA A 90 11.17 -1.35 -13.60
N GLU A 91 12.27 -1.74 -12.99
CA GLU A 91 12.31 -2.48 -11.74
C GLU A 91 13.18 -1.69 -10.74
N PHE A 92 12.86 -1.81 -9.46
CA PHE A 92 13.67 -1.22 -8.41
C PHE A 92 15.01 -1.94 -8.28
N GLY A 93 16.05 -1.15 -8.03
CA GLY A 93 17.41 -1.62 -7.83
C GLY A 93 18.09 -0.99 -6.63
N ARG A 94 19.32 -1.43 -6.40
CA ARG A 94 20.27 -0.84 -5.46
C ARG A 94 21.46 -0.24 -6.20
N TRP A 95 21.81 0.99 -5.88
CA TRP A 95 22.93 1.70 -6.47
C TRP A 95 24.25 1.12 -5.97
N ASN A 96 25.00 0.51 -6.87
CA ASN A 96 26.31 -0.01 -6.58
C ASN A 96 27.35 1.10 -6.77
N LYS A 97 27.92 1.55 -5.64
CA LYS A 97 28.91 2.62 -5.61
C LYS A 97 30.23 2.24 -6.29
N THR A 98 30.54 0.95 -6.42
CA THR A 98 31.78 0.46 -7.02
C THR A 98 31.66 0.39 -8.54
N THR A 99 30.55 -0.14 -9.05
CA THR A 99 30.32 -0.26 -10.50
C THR A 99 29.72 1.00 -11.10
N HIS A 100 29.24 1.92 -10.26
CA HIS A 100 28.47 3.11 -10.65
C HIS A 100 27.24 2.75 -11.50
N LYS A 101 26.59 1.63 -11.16
CA LYS A 101 25.39 1.12 -11.85
C LYS A 101 24.29 0.80 -10.85
N CYS A 102 23.07 0.75 -11.37
CA CYS A 102 21.94 0.22 -10.64
C CYS A 102 21.96 -1.30 -10.77
N ASP A 103 22.14 -2.02 -9.67
CA ASP A 103 21.99 -3.47 -9.65
C ASP A 103 20.53 -3.78 -9.34
N ILE A 104 19.91 -4.61 -10.17
CA ILE A 104 18.51 -4.99 -9.98
C ILE A 104 18.34 -5.69 -8.63
N MET A 105 17.27 -5.38 -7.90
CA MET A 105 16.93 -6.11 -6.68
C MET A 105 16.27 -7.45 -7.07
N ASP A 106 17.08 -8.33 -7.65
CA ASP A 106 16.66 -9.56 -8.31
C ASP A 106 16.76 -10.81 -7.42
N PHE A 107 16.06 -11.84 -7.88
CA PHE A 107 15.66 -13.12 -7.29
C PHE A 107 16.73 -13.97 -6.61
N GLU A 108 18.01 -13.64 -6.52
CA GLU A 108 19.03 -14.57 -5.98
C GLU A 108 19.89 -14.01 -4.84
N GLU A 109 19.95 -12.70 -4.63
CA GLU A 109 20.95 -12.10 -3.72
C GLU A 109 20.40 -11.50 -2.42
N ILE A 110 19.08 -11.27 -2.33
CA ILE A 110 18.48 -10.61 -1.16
C ILE A 110 17.89 -11.64 -0.21
N SER A 111 18.53 -11.82 0.94
CA SER A 111 18.00 -12.61 2.06
C SER A 111 16.66 -12.02 2.55
N GLY A 112 15.68 -12.89 2.82
CA GLY A 112 14.35 -12.49 3.29
C GLY A 112 13.38 -11.97 2.21
N MET A 113 13.71 -12.13 0.92
CA MET A 113 12.80 -11.82 -0.19
C MET A 113 11.75 -12.92 -0.38
N PHE A 114 10.49 -12.52 -0.57
CA PHE A 114 9.41 -13.41 -1.00
C PHE A 114 9.30 -13.45 -2.52
N ARG A 115 9.12 -14.65 -3.07
CA ARG A 115 9.10 -14.91 -4.51
C ARG A 115 7.85 -15.66 -4.88
N TYR A 116 7.11 -15.14 -5.85
CA TYR A 116 5.89 -15.76 -6.35
C TYR A 116 5.88 -15.77 -7.88
N ARG A 117 5.25 -16.78 -8.46
CA ARG A 117 4.67 -16.64 -9.80
C ARG A 117 3.25 -16.13 -9.63
N VAL A 118 2.89 -15.13 -10.41
CA VAL A 118 1.55 -14.54 -10.42
C VAL A 118 0.98 -14.59 -11.83
N ASP A 119 -0.34 -14.63 -11.95
CA ASP A 119 -1.00 -14.77 -13.26
C ASP A 119 -0.84 -13.51 -14.11
N ASP A 120 -0.84 -12.35 -13.46
CA ASP A 120 -0.71 -11.04 -14.10
C ASP A 120 0.00 -10.03 -13.19
N ARG A 121 0.37 -8.88 -13.78
CA ARG A 121 1.10 -7.80 -13.10
C ARG A 121 0.34 -7.23 -11.88
N SER A 122 -0.99 -7.12 -11.96
CA SER A 122 -1.82 -6.56 -10.89
C SER A 122 -1.83 -7.45 -9.66
N ARG A 123 -1.78 -8.78 -9.87
CA ARG A 123 -1.63 -9.76 -8.78
C ARG A 123 -0.35 -9.56 -7.97
N CYS A 124 0.75 -9.07 -8.56
CA CYS A 124 1.95 -8.72 -7.81
C CYS A 124 1.69 -7.54 -6.85
N GLY A 125 1.01 -6.49 -7.33
CA GLY A 125 0.64 -5.33 -6.50
C GLY A 125 -0.37 -5.65 -5.39
N ILE A 126 -1.24 -6.65 -5.60
CA ILE A 126 -2.15 -7.16 -4.56
C ILE A 126 -1.37 -7.95 -3.52
N ARG A 127 -0.56 -8.92 -3.97
CA ARG A 127 0.23 -9.77 -3.07
C ARG A 127 1.21 -8.97 -2.22
N LEU A 128 1.76 -7.89 -2.77
CA LEU A 128 2.61 -6.95 -2.04
C LEU A 128 1.88 -6.33 -0.84
N LEU A 129 0.60 -5.97 -0.97
CA LEU A 129 -0.17 -5.40 0.13
C LEU A 129 -0.33 -6.41 1.27
N ASP A 130 -0.64 -7.67 0.95
CA ASP A 130 -0.84 -8.75 1.93
C ASP A 130 0.39 -9.02 2.81
N LEU A 131 1.58 -8.68 2.32
CA LEU A 131 2.86 -8.92 2.99
C LEU A 131 3.52 -7.64 3.52
N SER A 132 2.83 -6.50 3.38
CA SER A 132 3.36 -5.18 3.66
C SER A 132 3.44 -4.86 5.14
N ALA A 133 3.90 -3.64 5.46
CA ALA A 133 3.95 -3.17 6.83
C ALA A 133 2.55 -3.19 7.49
N GLU A 134 2.44 -3.83 8.66
CA GLU A 134 1.21 -3.95 9.43
C GLU A 134 1.41 -3.51 10.88
N ASP A 135 0.39 -2.89 11.46
CA ASP A 135 0.40 -2.39 12.84
C ASP A 135 -0.22 -3.39 13.83
N TYR A 136 -0.31 -4.66 13.43
CA TYR A 136 -0.87 -5.74 14.24
C TYR A 136 -0.12 -7.04 13.97
N ASP A 137 0.51 -7.61 14.99
CA ASP A 137 1.10 -8.95 14.90
C ASP A 137 0.10 -9.99 15.40
N TYR A 138 -0.28 -10.85 14.47
CA TYR A 138 -1.24 -11.91 14.72
C TYR A 138 -0.68 -13.02 15.62
N GLN A 139 0.59 -13.41 15.44
CA GLN A 139 1.18 -14.53 16.18
C GLN A 139 1.30 -14.21 17.66
N SER A 140 1.63 -12.97 17.99
CA SER A 140 1.71 -12.50 19.39
C SER A 140 0.45 -11.81 19.90
N ASN A 141 -0.59 -11.69 19.07
CA ASN A 141 -1.86 -11.00 19.38
C ASN A 141 -1.63 -9.59 19.96
N LYS A 142 -0.74 -8.81 19.31
CA LYS A 142 -0.24 -7.55 19.85
C LYS A 142 -0.34 -6.42 18.82
N THR A 143 -0.83 -5.27 19.26
CA THR A 143 -0.70 -4.02 18.50
C THR A 143 0.77 -3.62 18.40
N LEU A 144 1.21 -3.35 17.19
CA LEU A 144 2.55 -2.86 16.88
C LEU A 144 2.46 -1.48 16.23
N SER A 145 3.62 -0.84 16.09
CA SER A 145 3.76 0.32 15.23
C SER A 145 4.87 0.01 14.24
N SER A 146 4.47 -0.40 13.03
CA SER A 146 5.41 -0.69 11.95
C SER A 146 6.17 0.56 11.52
N ASN A 147 5.56 1.74 11.69
CA ASN A 147 6.06 3.01 11.17
C ASN A 147 6.37 2.94 9.66
N GLY A 148 5.62 2.13 8.92
CA GLY A 148 5.86 1.90 7.49
C GLY A 148 7.08 1.04 7.19
N ILE A 149 7.60 0.28 8.17
CA ILE A 149 8.71 -0.67 7.98
C ILE A 149 8.13 -2.07 7.75
N GLY A 150 8.29 -2.60 6.54
CA GLY A 150 7.77 -3.92 6.13
C GLY A 150 8.11 -4.22 4.68
N ASN A 151 7.53 -5.28 4.10
CA ASN A 151 7.75 -5.59 2.69
C ASN A 151 6.91 -4.67 1.80
N ASN A 152 7.41 -3.46 1.55
CA ASN A 152 6.63 -2.40 0.90
C ASN A 152 6.98 -2.18 -0.57
N TRP A 153 7.90 -2.97 -1.11
CA TRP A 153 8.42 -2.83 -2.46
C TRP A 153 8.37 -4.17 -3.20
N ALA A 154 8.01 -4.13 -4.48
CA ALA A 154 8.08 -5.30 -5.34
C ALA A 154 8.51 -4.99 -6.77
N ASN A 155 9.18 -5.97 -7.38
CA ASN A 155 9.43 -6.02 -8.81
C ASN A 155 8.57 -7.12 -9.44
N TYR A 156 7.94 -6.80 -10.56
CA TYR A 156 7.28 -7.76 -11.43
C TYR A 156 8.00 -7.78 -12.77
N ASP A 157 8.37 -8.97 -13.24
CA ASP A 157 9.16 -9.13 -14.45
C ASP A 157 8.37 -9.73 -15.63
N SER A 158 9.05 -9.88 -16.77
CA SER A 158 8.45 -10.47 -17.98
C SER A 158 8.13 -11.96 -17.88
N TYR A 159 8.62 -12.66 -16.86
CA TYR A 159 8.40 -14.09 -16.62
C TYR A 159 7.30 -14.33 -15.59
N THR A 160 6.48 -13.31 -15.34
CA THR A 160 5.39 -13.29 -14.37
C THR A 160 5.83 -13.56 -12.94
N ARG A 161 7.10 -13.29 -12.63
CA ARG A 161 7.65 -13.44 -11.29
C ARG A 161 7.45 -12.13 -10.53
N CYS A 162 7.06 -12.24 -9.27
CA CYS A 162 6.89 -11.15 -8.33
C CYS A 162 7.90 -11.32 -7.18
N ALA A 163 8.83 -10.38 -7.05
CA ALA A 163 9.82 -10.31 -5.99
C ALA A 163 9.41 -9.22 -4.99
N ILE A 164 9.11 -9.60 -3.74
CA ILE A 164 8.66 -8.69 -2.68
C ILE A 164 9.74 -8.61 -1.60
N TYR A 165 10.10 -7.41 -1.17
CA TYR A 165 11.20 -7.20 -0.23
C TYR A 165 10.98 -6.00 0.70
N LYS A 166 11.71 -6.01 1.82
CA LYS A 166 11.70 -4.99 2.89
C LYS A 166 12.74 -3.88 2.72
N SER A 167 13.75 -4.09 1.87
CA SER A 167 14.79 -3.09 1.67
C SER A 167 14.28 -1.95 0.79
N LYS A 168 14.44 -0.70 1.24
CA LYS A 168 14.16 0.47 0.41
C LYS A 168 15.11 0.51 -0.80
N PRO A 169 14.60 0.62 -2.03
CA PRO A 169 15.41 0.82 -3.22
C PRO A 169 15.88 2.28 -3.34
N ASP A 170 16.99 2.48 -4.04
CA ASP A 170 17.61 3.81 -4.24
C ASP A 170 17.95 4.10 -5.70
N CYS A 171 17.65 3.18 -6.62
CA CYS A 171 17.71 3.41 -8.06
C CYS A 171 16.63 2.62 -8.82
N LEU A 172 16.49 2.94 -10.11
CA LEU A 172 15.62 2.24 -11.05
C LEU A 172 16.46 1.61 -12.16
N PHE A 173 16.16 0.37 -12.48
CA PHE A 173 16.75 -0.38 -13.59
C PHE A 173 15.72 -0.47 -14.71
N TYR A 174 16.11 -0.12 -15.94
CA TYR A 174 15.21 -0.18 -17.08
C TYR A 174 14.94 -1.63 -17.48
N VAL A 175 13.67 -2.03 -17.48
CA VAL A 175 13.20 -3.35 -17.92
C VAL A 175 11.94 -3.14 -18.74
N LYS A 176 12.00 -3.37 -20.07
CA LYS A 176 10.91 -3.03 -21.02
C LYS A 176 9.51 -3.47 -20.56
N ASN A 177 9.42 -4.68 -20.00
CA ASN A 177 8.15 -5.27 -19.55
C ASN A 177 8.06 -5.38 -18.01
N GLY A 178 9.01 -4.79 -17.29
CA GLY A 178 9.06 -4.80 -15.84
C GLY A 178 8.17 -3.73 -15.22
N TYR A 179 7.73 -3.99 -13.99
CA TYR A 179 6.97 -3.04 -13.18
C TYR A 179 7.53 -2.98 -11.76
N ALA A 180 7.65 -1.76 -11.24
CA ALA A 180 8.05 -1.49 -9.86
C ALA A 180 6.82 -1.05 -9.04
N TYR A 181 6.46 -1.83 -8.02
CA TYR A 181 5.26 -1.68 -7.20
C TYR A 181 5.57 -1.26 -5.76
N THR A 182 4.66 -0.49 -5.16
CA THR A 182 4.68 -0.22 -3.71
C THR A 182 3.39 -0.66 -3.04
N SER A 183 3.46 -0.95 -1.74
CA SER A 183 2.30 -1.34 -0.91
C SER A 183 1.29 -0.21 -0.67
N ILE A 184 1.54 1.00 -1.21
CA ILE A 184 0.62 2.14 -1.14
C ILE A 184 -0.04 2.41 -2.51
N GLY A 185 0.70 2.21 -3.60
CA GLY A 185 0.21 2.49 -4.96
C GLY A 185 -0.81 1.50 -5.49
N ILE A 186 -1.61 1.90 -6.47
CA ILE A 186 -2.64 1.02 -7.06
C ILE A 186 -2.04 -0.25 -7.66
N ALA A 187 -2.81 -1.35 -7.65
CA ALA A 187 -2.34 -2.64 -8.18
C ALA A 187 -2.41 -2.71 -9.70
N ASP A 188 -3.49 -2.23 -10.31
CA ASP A 188 -3.62 -2.24 -11.78
C ASP A 188 -3.08 -0.93 -12.37
N PRO A 189 -1.98 -0.97 -13.14
CA PRO A 189 -1.40 0.24 -13.73
C PRO A 189 -2.29 0.90 -14.79
N GLU A 190 -3.36 0.25 -15.25
CA GLU A 190 -4.25 0.75 -16.32
C GLU A 190 -5.53 1.45 -15.79
N ILE A 191 -5.71 1.59 -14.48
CA ILE A 191 -6.89 2.23 -13.88
C ILE A 191 -6.95 3.77 -14.10
N TYR A 192 -5.92 4.38 -14.70
CA TYR A 192 -5.83 5.83 -14.96
C TYR A 192 -5.89 6.18 -16.44
#